data_AF-A0A2E2STG5-F1
#
_entry.id   AF-A0A2E2STG5-F1
#
_cell.length_a   1.000
_cell.length_b   1.000
_cell.length_c   1.000
_cell.angle_alpha   90.00
_cell.angle_beta   90.00
_cell.angle_gamma   90.00
#
_symmetry.space_group_name_H-M   'P 1'
#
loop_
_entity.id
_entity.type
_entity.pdbx_description
1 polymer ?
#
loop_
_entity_poly.entity_id
_entity_poly.type
_entity_poly.pdbx_seq_one_letter_code
_entity_poly.pdbx_strand_id
1 'polypeptide(L)'
;MDSLREKLWQPYPAFIVGVLLSFGLGAWLLADKPHSHHHDTTHPVGYAGNKDEVHVHSDWLVHLNGVTYDFSADAYQTTALQELSDTIHLHDNNGLVVHRHADDVTLADFLNSLGFTLTDSCITTDKNKGFCTNTEQVLTVYVNDEPIVEPSQYVNQEEDQILIYYGARDDTKTLTALLGQLSNQACIYSGTCPERGTPPPESCGTSCEL
;
A
#
# COMPACT_ATOMS: atom_id res chain seq x y z
N MET A 1 -45.42 15.58 -61.83
CA MET A 1 -45.10 15.57 -63.27
C MET A 1 -44.79 17.00 -63.65
N ASP A 2 -43.75 17.13 -64.46
CA ASP A 2 -43.10 18.34 -64.98
C ASP A 2 -42.11 19.07 -64.03
N SER A 3 -40.78 19.11 -64.21
CA SER A 3 -39.84 18.93 -65.34
C SER A 3 -39.10 20.24 -65.61
N LEU A 4 -37.78 20.21 -65.36
CA LEU A 4 -36.70 20.89 -66.10
C LEU A 4 -36.47 22.40 -65.81
N ARG A 5 -35.32 22.74 -65.21
CA ARG A 5 -34.00 23.11 -65.82
C ARG A 5 -33.90 24.62 -66.10
N GLU A 6 -33.08 25.34 -65.32
CA GLU A 6 -31.68 25.71 -65.63
C GLU A 6 -31.53 26.89 -66.61
N LYS A 7 -30.90 28.00 -66.16
CA LYS A 7 -29.49 28.37 -66.47
C LYS A 7 -29.18 29.86 -66.24
N LEU A 8 -28.18 30.08 -65.39
CA LEU A 8 -26.98 30.93 -65.56
C LEU A 8 -27.11 32.30 -66.25
N TRP A 9 -26.70 33.37 -65.53
CA TRP A 9 -25.49 34.12 -65.89
C TRP A 9 -25.05 35.10 -64.78
N GLN A 10 -23.75 35.11 -64.49
CA GLN A 10 -23.06 36.05 -63.59
C GLN A 10 -22.06 36.85 -64.44
N PRO A 11 -21.72 38.10 -64.05
CA PRO A 11 -20.30 38.47 -64.08
C PRO A 11 -19.83 39.34 -62.88
N TYR A 12 -18.68 38.96 -62.33
CA TYR A 12 -17.70 39.77 -61.57
C TYR A 12 -16.89 40.68 -62.55
N PRO A 13 -16.06 41.71 -62.19
CA PRO A 13 -15.04 41.76 -61.11
C PRO A 13 -14.94 43.18 -60.45
N ALA A 14 -14.04 43.61 -59.55
CA ALA A 14 -12.60 43.41 -59.40
C ALA A 14 -12.10 44.09 -58.07
N PHE A 15 -11.06 43.49 -57.47
CA PHE A 15 -9.89 44.13 -56.83
C PHE A 15 -10.05 45.13 -55.67
N ILE A 16 -9.52 44.78 -54.48
CA ILE A 16 -8.33 45.44 -53.90
C ILE A 16 -7.44 44.39 -53.22
N VAL A 17 -6.17 44.41 -53.61
CA VAL A 17 -5.03 43.70 -53.03
C VAL A 17 -4.47 44.53 -51.88
N GLY A 18 -4.26 43.91 -50.72
CA GLY A 18 -3.46 44.46 -49.61
C GLY A 18 -2.48 43.41 -49.11
N VAL A 19 -1.21 43.61 -49.44
CA VAL A 19 -0.08 42.70 -49.20
C VAL A 19 0.61 43.02 -47.86
N LEU A 20 0.68 41.99 -47.02
CA LEU A 20 1.76 41.48 -46.14
C LEU A 20 2.68 42.41 -45.32
N LEU A 21 3.01 41.86 -44.14
CA LEU A 21 4.33 41.72 -43.46
C LEU A 21 4.24 42.19 -42.00
N SER A 22 4.79 41.59 -40.95
CA SER A 22 5.35 40.27 -40.58
C SER A 22 5.91 40.45 -39.15
N PHE A 23 6.21 39.34 -38.44
CA PHE A 23 6.90 39.26 -37.12
C PHE A 23 6.05 39.68 -35.91
N GLY A 24 5.93 38.95 -34.80
CA GLY A 24 6.62 37.79 -34.25
C GLY A 24 6.59 37.94 -32.72
N LEU A 25 6.53 36.81 -32.00
CA LEU A 25 6.82 36.61 -30.56
C LEU A 25 5.76 37.06 -29.53
N GLY A 26 5.33 36.09 -28.70
CA GLY A 26 4.76 36.37 -27.36
C GLY A 26 3.75 35.34 -26.87
N ALA A 27 4.23 34.22 -26.32
CA ALA A 27 3.50 33.35 -25.38
C ALA A 27 2.92 34.22 -24.21
N TRP A 28 1.81 33.88 -23.57
CA TRP A 28 1.63 32.74 -22.68
C TRP A 28 0.13 32.58 -22.36
N LEU A 29 -0.45 31.45 -22.75
CA LEU A 29 -1.66 30.93 -22.13
C LEU A 29 -1.22 30.29 -20.81
N LEU A 30 -1.63 30.87 -19.67
CA LEU A 30 -1.63 30.17 -18.38
C LEU A 30 -2.74 29.13 -18.42
N ALA A 31 -2.46 28.00 -19.05
CA ALA A 31 -3.03 26.74 -18.61
C ALA A 31 -2.10 26.27 -17.50
N ASP A 32 -2.58 26.31 -16.26
CA ASP A 32 -1.94 25.56 -15.17
C ASP A 32 -1.96 24.10 -15.60
N LYS A 33 -0.82 23.66 -16.13
CA LYS A 33 -0.54 22.23 -16.26
C LYS A 33 -0.53 21.72 -14.82
N PRO A 34 -1.31 20.69 -14.46
CA PRO A 34 -1.09 20.03 -13.18
C PRO A 34 0.39 19.65 -13.15
N HIS A 35 1.08 20.12 -12.11
CA HIS A 35 2.43 19.68 -11.82
C HIS A 35 2.32 18.21 -11.42
N SER A 36 2.30 17.31 -12.40
CA SER A 36 2.66 15.92 -12.20
C SER A 36 4.15 15.93 -11.89
N HIS A 37 4.46 16.07 -10.60
CA HIS A 37 5.76 15.79 -10.04
C HIS A 37 6.02 14.30 -10.26
N HIS A 38 6.73 13.97 -11.34
CA HIS A 38 7.35 12.66 -11.48
C HIS A 38 8.50 12.62 -10.47
N HIS A 39 8.25 12.03 -9.30
CA HIS A 39 9.33 11.63 -8.41
C HIS A 39 10.09 10.49 -9.07
N ASP A 40 11.37 10.72 -9.29
CA ASP A 40 12.33 9.75 -9.83
C ASP A 40 12.54 8.66 -8.76
N THR A 41 12.07 7.45 -9.07
CA THR A 41 11.86 6.32 -8.16
C THR A 41 13.16 5.60 -7.79
N THR A 42 14.06 6.25 -7.04
CA THR A 42 15.19 5.58 -6.40
C THR A 42 15.52 6.19 -5.04
N HIS A 43 14.54 6.27 -4.14
CA HIS A 43 14.83 6.43 -2.72
C HIS A 43 14.82 5.04 -2.07
N PRO A 44 15.85 4.65 -1.30
CA PRO A 44 15.73 3.54 -0.36
C PRO A 44 14.56 3.88 0.56
N VAL A 45 13.48 3.11 0.47
CA VAL A 45 12.27 3.36 1.23
C VAL A 45 12.51 2.79 2.61
N GLY A 46 12.71 3.70 3.56
CA GLY A 46 13.23 3.41 4.89
C GLY A 46 13.66 4.73 5.51
N TYR A 47 12.66 5.49 5.95
CA TYR A 47 12.79 6.89 6.39
C TYR A 47 13.43 7.77 5.31
N ALA A 48 12.63 8.20 4.32
CA ALA A 48 13.00 9.38 3.54
C ALA A 48 13.44 10.46 4.54
N GLY A 49 14.55 11.15 4.30
CA GLY A 49 15.18 12.08 5.26
C GLY A 49 14.32 13.28 5.70
N ASN A 50 13.01 13.26 5.43
CA ASN A 50 11.98 14.08 6.01
C ASN A 50 11.05 13.21 6.87
N LYS A 51 10.85 13.62 8.11
CA LYS A 51 9.79 13.19 9.05
C LYS A 51 8.35 13.27 8.49
N ASP A 52 8.18 13.63 7.23
CA ASP A 52 6.90 13.89 6.56
C ASP A 52 6.55 12.80 5.52
N GLU A 53 7.38 11.76 5.36
CA GLU A 53 7.08 10.61 4.50
C GLU A 53 7.58 9.31 5.15
N VAL A 54 6.89 8.89 6.21
CA VAL A 54 7.06 7.53 6.73
C VAL A 54 6.49 6.60 5.67
N HIS A 55 7.26 5.60 5.27
CA HIS A 55 6.81 4.52 4.42
C HIS A 55 7.67 3.32 4.79
N VAL A 56 7.08 2.37 5.52
CA VAL A 56 7.76 1.24 6.12
C VAL A 56 7.12 -0.06 5.69
N HIS A 57 7.92 -1.03 5.24
CA HIS A 57 7.47 -2.36 4.88
C HIS A 57 7.90 -3.38 5.91
N SER A 58 7.01 -4.29 6.31
CA SER A 58 7.36 -5.42 7.18
C SER A 58 6.61 -6.69 6.77
N ASP A 59 7.23 -7.84 6.96
CA ASP A 59 6.61 -9.14 6.72
C ASP A 59 5.89 -9.64 7.98
N TRP A 60 4.84 -10.43 7.81
CA TRP A 60 4.11 -10.96 8.96
C TRP A 60 3.39 -12.29 8.74
N LEU A 61 3.06 -12.96 9.85
CA LEU A 61 2.26 -14.18 9.88
C LEU A 61 1.47 -14.27 11.19
N VAL A 62 0.21 -14.72 11.10
CA VAL A 62 -0.63 -15.00 12.28
C VAL A 62 -1.01 -16.47 12.32
N HIS A 63 -0.66 -17.15 13.40
CA HIS A 63 -0.99 -18.55 13.65
C HIS A 63 -1.69 -18.72 15.00
N LEU A 64 -2.99 -19.01 14.99
CA LEU A 64 -3.79 -19.14 16.20
C LEU A 64 -4.38 -20.54 16.32
N ASN A 65 -3.92 -21.27 17.33
CA ASN A 65 -4.44 -22.58 17.73
C ASN A 65 -4.50 -23.60 16.57
N GLY A 66 -3.39 -23.74 15.84
CA GLY A 66 -3.27 -24.67 14.71
C GLY A 66 -3.75 -24.12 13.37
N VAL A 67 -4.20 -22.86 13.31
CA VAL A 67 -4.70 -22.21 12.08
C VAL A 67 -3.82 -21.02 11.72
N THR A 68 -3.19 -21.06 10.55
CA THR A 68 -2.56 -19.89 9.94
C THR A 68 -3.60 -19.09 9.16
N TYR A 69 -3.67 -17.78 9.42
CA TYR A 69 -4.63 -16.88 8.78
C TYR A 69 -4.09 -16.42 7.43
N ASP A 70 -4.98 -16.34 6.45
CA ASP A 70 -4.70 -15.81 5.12
C ASP A 70 -5.28 -14.41 5.00
N PHE A 71 -4.39 -13.43 4.85
CA PHE A 71 -4.76 -12.01 4.74
C PHE A 71 -4.82 -11.51 3.30
N SER A 72 -4.64 -12.37 2.29
CA SER A 72 -4.78 -11.99 0.87
C SER A 72 -6.23 -11.75 0.44
N ALA A 73 -7.21 -12.16 1.25
CA ALA A 73 -8.63 -12.00 0.97
C ALA A 73 -9.06 -10.52 0.99
N ASP A 74 -9.95 -10.14 0.07
CA ASP A 74 -10.43 -8.76 -0.13
C ASP A 74 -10.90 -8.03 1.13
N ALA A 75 -11.41 -8.76 2.14
CA ALA A 75 -11.85 -8.18 3.40
C ALA A 75 -10.72 -7.52 4.22
N TYR A 76 -9.45 -7.84 3.92
CA TYR A 76 -8.26 -7.33 4.61
C TYR A 76 -7.42 -6.40 3.73
N GLN A 77 -7.91 -6.05 2.54
CA GLN A 77 -7.13 -5.38 1.51
C GLN A 77 -7.67 -3.98 1.27
N THR A 78 -6.80 -2.98 1.37
CA THR A 78 -7.10 -1.61 0.94
C THR A 78 -7.13 -1.57 -0.59
N THR A 79 -8.15 -0.91 -1.13
CA THR A 79 -8.36 -0.68 -2.57
C THR A 79 -8.92 0.73 -2.79
N ALA A 80 -9.08 1.14 -4.04
CA ALA A 80 -9.75 2.41 -4.37
C ALA A 80 -11.21 2.52 -3.89
N LEU A 81 -11.85 1.41 -3.50
CA LEU A 81 -13.24 1.37 -3.03
C LEU A 81 -13.39 1.03 -1.54
N GLN A 82 -12.28 0.64 -0.88
CA GLN A 82 -12.26 0.21 0.51
C GLN A 82 -10.94 0.65 1.14
N GLU A 83 -10.97 1.68 1.97
CA GLU A 83 -9.84 2.08 2.80
C GLU A 83 -10.04 1.50 4.19
N LEU A 84 -9.16 0.58 4.62
CA LEU A 84 -9.20 0.04 5.98
C LEU A 84 -8.45 0.94 6.96
N SER A 85 -7.34 1.53 6.51
CA SER A 85 -6.58 2.54 7.22
C SER A 85 -5.67 3.27 6.22
N ASP A 86 -5.59 4.59 6.35
CA ASP A 86 -4.73 5.49 5.57
C ASP A 86 -3.26 5.45 6.03
N THR A 87 -3.01 4.92 7.23
CA THR A 87 -1.69 4.96 7.88
C THR A 87 -1.03 3.61 8.03
N ILE A 88 -1.76 2.49 7.98
CA ILE A 88 -1.19 1.14 7.98
C ILE A 88 -2.14 0.13 7.34
N HIS A 89 -1.70 -0.57 6.29
CA HIS A 89 -2.60 -1.45 5.55
C HIS A 89 -1.88 -2.56 4.78
N LEU A 90 -2.70 -3.40 4.14
CA LEU A 90 -2.32 -4.37 3.12
C LEU A 90 -3.01 -3.96 1.82
N HIS A 91 -2.43 -4.27 0.68
CA HIS A 91 -3.06 -4.03 -0.62
C HIS A 91 -2.59 -5.05 -1.68
N ASP A 92 -3.18 -4.97 -2.87
CA ASP A 92 -2.85 -5.83 -4.03
C ASP A 92 -3.03 -7.34 -3.82
N ASN A 93 -3.94 -7.73 -2.93
CA ASN A 93 -4.12 -9.11 -2.47
C ASN A 93 -2.83 -9.72 -1.89
N ASN A 94 -1.89 -8.87 -1.47
CA ASN A 94 -0.70 -9.28 -0.78
C ASN A 94 -0.99 -9.27 0.73
N GLY A 95 -1.22 -10.46 1.27
CA GLY A 95 -1.41 -10.64 2.71
C GLY A 95 -0.11 -10.72 3.52
N LEU A 96 1.06 -10.61 2.88
CA LEU A 96 2.36 -10.92 3.49
C LEU A 96 3.17 -9.68 3.87
N VAL A 97 2.94 -8.54 3.20
CA VAL A 97 3.69 -7.30 3.42
C VAL A 97 2.76 -6.22 3.93
N VAL A 98 3.08 -5.69 5.11
CA VAL A 98 2.40 -4.56 5.74
C VAL A 98 3.07 -3.27 5.29
N HIS A 99 2.27 -2.29 4.88
CA HIS A 99 2.70 -0.93 4.53
C HIS A 99 2.28 0.02 5.64
N ARG A 100 3.23 0.76 6.22
CA ARG A 100 2.94 1.79 7.23
C ARG A 100 3.42 3.16 6.77
N HIS A 101 2.55 4.16 6.90
CA HIS A 101 2.77 5.54 6.46
C HIS A 101 2.84 6.57 7.60
N ALA A 102 2.99 6.15 8.86
CA ALA A 102 3.10 7.04 10.02
C ALA A 102 3.95 6.43 11.15
N ASP A 103 4.60 7.27 11.98
CA ASP A 103 5.56 6.83 13.02
C ASP A 103 4.90 6.12 14.21
N ASP A 104 3.75 6.61 14.66
CA ASP A 104 3.13 6.19 15.93
C ASP A 104 1.96 5.21 15.75
N VAL A 105 2.02 4.38 14.70
CA VAL A 105 0.98 3.39 14.41
C VAL A 105 1.43 2.01 14.87
N THR A 106 0.70 1.47 15.84
CA THR A 106 1.07 0.22 16.51
C THR A 106 0.56 -1.02 15.76
N LEU A 107 1.10 -2.18 16.11
CA LEU A 107 0.60 -3.48 15.67
C LEU A 107 -0.85 -3.71 16.09
N ALA A 108 -1.27 -3.13 17.23
CA ALA A 108 -2.68 -3.15 17.63
C ALA A 108 -3.56 -2.31 16.69
N ASP A 109 -3.11 -1.12 16.29
CA ASP A 109 -3.83 -0.27 15.33
C ASP A 109 -3.98 -0.96 13.97
N PHE A 110 -2.91 -1.62 13.50
CA PHE A 110 -2.96 -2.46 12.29
C PHE A 110 -3.99 -3.58 12.41
N LEU A 111 -3.95 -4.37 13.48
CA LEU A 111 -4.93 -5.45 13.65
C LEU A 111 -6.36 -4.92 13.79
N ASN A 112 -6.53 -3.77 14.46
CA ASN A 112 -7.83 -3.11 14.57
C ASN A 112 -8.39 -2.69 13.21
N SER A 113 -7.55 -2.22 12.27
CA SER A 113 -8.00 -1.88 10.91
C SER A 113 -8.51 -3.11 10.13
N LEU A 114 -8.00 -4.30 10.47
CA LEU A 114 -8.44 -5.59 9.91
C LEU A 114 -9.63 -6.22 10.69
N GLY A 115 -10.15 -5.54 11.71
CA GLY A 115 -11.24 -6.03 12.56
C GLY A 115 -10.82 -7.00 13.66
N PHE A 116 -9.52 -7.17 13.89
CA PHE A 116 -8.96 -7.91 15.02
C PHE A 116 -8.79 -6.98 16.22
N THR A 117 -8.44 -7.52 17.38
CA THR A 117 -8.03 -6.71 18.54
C THR A 117 -6.88 -7.40 19.23
N LEU A 118 -5.77 -6.68 19.44
CA LEU A 118 -4.58 -7.18 20.13
C LEU A 118 -4.38 -6.48 21.47
N THR A 119 -4.12 -7.27 22.50
CA THR A 119 -3.56 -6.83 23.78
C THR A 119 -2.27 -7.60 24.03
N ASP A 120 -1.54 -7.28 25.10
CA ASP A 120 -0.28 -7.97 25.42
C ASP A 120 -0.44 -9.46 25.77
N SER A 121 -1.67 -9.93 25.96
CA SER A 121 -1.95 -11.33 26.33
C SER A 121 -3.15 -11.95 25.63
N CYS A 122 -3.84 -11.23 24.74
CA CYS A 122 -5.00 -11.73 24.00
C CYS A 122 -5.02 -11.20 22.57
N ILE A 123 -5.50 -12.03 21.65
CA ILE A 123 -5.92 -11.60 20.31
C ILE A 123 -7.38 -12.04 20.08
N THR A 124 -8.21 -11.12 19.60
CA THR A 124 -9.58 -11.40 19.17
C THR A 124 -9.66 -11.26 17.66
N THR A 125 -10.27 -12.23 16.99
CA THR A 125 -10.39 -12.23 15.52
C THR A 125 -11.53 -11.35 15.03
N ASP A 126 -11.52 -11.05 13.73
CA ASP A 126 -12.62 -10.43 12.97
C ASP A 126 -13.98 -11.17 13.09
N LYS A 127 -13.97 -12.42 13.57
CA LYS A 127 -15.16 -13.23 13.88
C LYS A 127 -15.47 -13.30 15.38
N ASN A 128 -14.94 -12.38 16.18
CA ASN A 128 -15.13 -12.28 17.63
C ASN A 128 -14.66 -13.53 18.40
N LYS A 129 -13.66 -14.25 17.90
CA LYS A 129 -13.06 -15.38 18.61
C LYS A 129 -11.81 -14.92 19.36
N GLY A 130 -11.83 -15.03 20.69
CA GLY A 130 -10.70 -14.65 21.56
C GLY A 130 -9.72 -15.79 21.82
N PHE A 131 -8.43 -15.47 21.80
CA PHE A 131 -7.31 -16.34 22.13
C PHE A 131 -6.44 -15.64 23.18
N CYS A 132 -6.60 -16.03 24.45
CA CYS A 132 -5.94 -15.40 25.58
C CYS A 132 -4.96 -16.35 26.26
N THR A 133 -3.81 -15.83 26.64
CA THR A 133 -2.80 -16.54 27.44
C THR A 133 -3.44 -17.08 28.72
N ASN A 134 -3.20 -18.35 29.01
CA ASN A 134 -3.67 -19.05 30.20
C ASN A 134 -2.60 -20.05 30.67
N THR A 135 -2.97 -21.02 31.51
CA THR A 135 -2.03 -22.02 32.05
C THR A 135 -1.47 -22.97 30.99
N GLU A 136 -2.23 -23.27 29.95
CA GLU A 136 -1.90 -24.27 28.93
C GLU A 136 -1.38 -23.62 27.62
N GLN A 137 -1.99 -22.49 27.24
CA GLN A 137 -1.71 -21.81 25.98
C GLN A 137 -1.18 -20.40 26.22
N VAL A 138 -0.38 -19.91 25.28
CA VAL A 138 0.25 -18.58 25.33
C VAL A 138 0.06 -17.87 23.99
N LEU A 139 -0.25 -16.59 24.06
CA LEU A 139 -0.04 -15.64 22.99
C LEU A 139 1.38 -15.08 23.11
N THR A 140 2.19 -15.25 22.07
CA THR A 140 3.52 -14.68 21.97
C THR A 140 3.65 -14.00 20.61
N VAL A 141 4.24 -12.82 20.58
CA VAL A 141 4.65 -12.15 19.34
C VAL A 141 6.16 -12.20 19.24
N TYR A 142 6.66 -12.62 18.09
CA TYR A 142 8.07 -12.63 17.75
C TYR A 142 8.32 -11.56 16.69
N VAL A 143 9.41 -10.84 16.86
CA VAL A 143 9.94 -9.87 15.89
C VAL A 143 11.37 -10.31 15.61
N ASN A 144 11.68 -10.65 14.36
CA ASN A 144 13.00 -11.13 13.95
C ASN A 144 13.49 -12.28 14.85
N ASP A 145 12.66 -13.32 14.99
CA ASP A 145 12.85 -14.51 15.83
C ASP A 145 12.91 -14.30 17.36
N GLU A 146 12.81 -13.06 17.85
CA GLU A 146 12.87 -12.73 19.27
C GLU A 146 11.49 -12.34 19.84
N PRO A 147 11.07 -12.90 21.00
CA PRO A 147 9.77 -12.57 21.59
C PRO A 147 9.76 -11.17 22.20
N ILE A 148 8.65 -10.45 22.04
CA ILE A 148 8.43 -9.12 22.63
C ILE A 148 7.38 -9.13 23.75
N VAL A 149 7.47 -8.17 24.67
CA VAL A 149 6.64 -8.13 25.90
C VAL A 149 5.34 -7.35 25.73
N GLU A 150 5.37 -6.23 24.99
CA GLU A 150 4.24 -5.30 24.84
C GLU A 150 3.82 -5.22 23.36
N PRO A 151 3.33 -6.34 22.76
CA PRO A 151 3.03 -6.37 21.33
C PRO A 151 1.92 -5.41 20.94
N SER A 152 1.06 -4.99 21.87
CA SER A 152 0.02 -4.00 21.57
C SER A 152 0.56 -2.59 21.33
N GLN A 153 1.77 -2.29 21.83
CA GLN A 153 2.43 -0.98 21.69
C GLN A 153 3.56 -1.02 20.66
N TYR A 154 3.85 -2.18 20.08
CA TYR A 154 4.95 -2.34 19.16
C TYR A 154 4.66 -1.66 17.81
N VAL A 155 5.67 -0.98 17.29
CA VAL A 155 5.66 -0.21 16.05
C VAL A 155 6.68 -0.86 15.11
N ASN A 156 6.19 -1.48 14.03
CA ASN A 156 7.02 -2.27 13.08
C ASN A 156 8.17 -1.44 12.47
N GLN A 157 9.31 -2.04 12.16
CA GLN A 157 10.41 -1.37 11.48
C GLN A 157 10.59 -1.94 10.09
N GLU A 158 11.42 -1.26 9.29
CA GLU A 158 11.74 -1.71 7.93
C GLU A 158 12.25 -3.14 7.95
N GLU A 159 11.63 -3.98 7.11
CA GLU A 159 11.93 -5.40 6.92
C GLU A 159 11.76 -6.30 8.15
N ASP A 160 11.09 -5.82 9.21
CA ASP A 160 10.78 -6.68 10.35
C ASP A 160 9.96 -7.90 9.91
N GLN A 161 10.28 -9.06 10.48
CA GLN A 161 9.50 -10.29 10.31
C GLN A 161 8.72 -10.57 11.60
N ILE A 162 7.40 -10.48 11.52
CA ILE A 162 6.51 -10.51 12.69
C ILE A 162 5.69 -11.81 12.72
N LEU A 163 5.84 -12.63 13.75
CA LEU A 163 4.96 -13.78 14.00
C LEU A 163 4.08 -13.55 15.22
N ILE A 164 2.77 -13.57 15.02
CA ILE A 164 1.78 -13.65 16.11
C ILE A 164 1.37 -15.10 16.28
N TYR A 165 1.79 -15.71 17.39
CA TYR A 165 1.55 -17.12 17.69
C TYR A 165 0.65 -17.27 18.91
N TYR A 166 -0.41 -18.07 18.78
CA TYR A 166 -1.16 -18.60 19.92
C TYR A 166 -1.17 -20.12 19.89
N GLY A 167 -0.66 -20.75 20.94
CA GLY A 167 -0.67 -22.21 21.05
C GLY A 167 -0.04 -22.72 22.35
N ALA A 168 0.33 -23.99 22.39
CA ALA A 168 0.97 -24.58 23.57
C ALA A 168 2.33 -23.93 23.83
N ARG A 169 2.65 -23.74 25.11
CA ARG A 169 3.86 -23.03 25.58
C ARG A 169 5.17 -23.69 25.16
N ASP A 170 5.15 -25.00 24.94
CA ASP A 170 6.29 -25.85 24.66
C ASP A 170 6.30 -26.42 23.23
N ASP A 171 5.41 -25.94 22.35
CA ASP A 171 5.35 -26.35 20.94
C ASP A 171 6.44 -25.68 20.09
N THR A 172 7.68 -25.98 20.45
CA THR A 172 8.90 -25.52 19.79
C THR A 172 8.99 -25.97 18.35
N LYS A 173 8.40 -27.13 18.01
CA LYS A 173 8.41 -27.67 16.65
C LYS A 173 7.56 -26.84 15.71
N THR A 174 6.31 -26.55 16.09
CA THR A 174 5.43 -25.69 15.28
C THR A 174 6.02 -24.29 15.18
N LEU A 175 6.50 -23.73 16.30
CA LEU A 175 7.12 -22.42 16.33
C LEU A 175 8.30 -22.32 15.34
N THR A 176 9.25 -23.26 15.39
CA THR A 176 10.41 -23.27 14.47
C THR A 176 9.98 -23.35 13.01
N ALA A 177 8.94 -24.16 12.71
CA ALA A 177 8.42 -24.28 11.36
C ALA A 177 7.73 -23.00 10.86
N LEU A 178 7.07 -22.26 11.76
CA LEU A 178 6.40 -20.99 11.45
C LEU A 178 7.41 -19.85 11.22
N LEU A 179 8.43 -19.74 12.08
CA LEU A 179 9.49 -18.75 11.90
C LEU A 179 10.21 -18.95 10.55
N GLY A 180 10.45 -20.20 10.15
CA GLY A 180 11.00 -20.51 8.82
C GLY A 180 10.03 -20.31 7.64
N GLN A 181 8.74 -20.06 7.89
CA GLN A 181 7.73 -19.76 6.87
C GLN A 181 7.48 -18.26 6.69
N LEU A 182 7.96 -17.41 7.60
CA LEU A 182 7.86 -15.96 7.44
C LEU A 182 8.50 -15.55 6.12
N SER A 183 7.76 -14.75 5.35
CA SER A 183 8.30 -14.15 4.15
C SER A 183 9.38 -13.14 4.51
N ASN A 184 10.19 -12.81 3.51
CA ASN A 184 11.13 -11.71 3.53
C ASN A 184 10.91 -10.85 2.27
N GLN A 185 9.64 -10.63 1.92
CA GLN A 185 9.25 -9.89 0.72
C GLN A 185 9.30 -8.38 0.95
N ALA A 186 9.24 -7.89 2.20
CA ALA A 186 9.36 -6.48 2.53
C ALA A 186 10.57 -5.83 1.84
N CYS A 187 11.74 -6.48 1.83
CA CYS A 187 12.94 -5.95 1.19
C CYS A 187 12.77 -5.62 -0.30
N ILE A 188 11.86 -6.31 -1.01
CA ILE A 188 11.57 -6.02 -2.43
C ILE A 188 10.87 -4.67 -2.51
N TYR A 189 9.89 -4.44 -1.63
CA TYR A 189 9.14 -3.20 -1.51
C TYR A 189 9.99 -2.04 -0.97
N SER A 190 10.90 -2.31 -0.03
CA SER A 190 11.90 -1.36 0.48
C SER A 190 12.96 -0.98 -0.55
N GLY A 191 13.14 -1.80 -1.60
CA GLY A 191 14.19 -1.65 -2.61
C GLY A 191 15.60 -2.01 -2.09
N THR A 192 15.69 -2.71 -0.97
CA THR A 192 16.95 -3.07 -0.30
C THR A 192 17.53 -4.40 -0.79
N CYS A 193 16.73 -5.21 -1.48
CA CYS A 193 17.17 -6.45 -2.14
C CYS A 193 16.94 -6.44 -3.66
N PRO A 194 17.59 -5.53 -4.42
CA PRO A 194 17.35 -5.31 -5.85
C PRO A 194 17.66 -6.54 -6.72
N GLU A 195 18.50 -7.45 -6.24
CA GLU A 195 18.77 -8.73 -6.90
C GLU A 195 17.53 -9.66 -6.93
N ARG A 196 16.52 -9.39 -6.10
CA ARG A 196 15.26 -10.14 -6.04
C ARG A 196 14.13 -9.52 -6.86
N GLY A 197 14.39 -8.38 -7.52
CA GLY A 197 13.45 -7.68 -8.38
C GLY A 197 13.17 -6.26 -7.93
N THR A 198 12.19 -5.64 -8.58
CA THR A 198 11.65 -4.33 -8.20
C THR A 198 10.25 -4.52 -7.61
N PRO A 199 9.79 -3.62 -6.71
CA PRO A 199 8.40 -3.62 -6.27
C PRO A 199 7.45 -3.60 -7.48
N PRO A 200 6.35 -4.37 -7.45
CA PRO A 200 5.29 -4.20 -8.43
C PRO A 200 4.66 -2.79 -8.32
N PRO A 201 3.94 -2.31 -9.35
CA PRO A 201 3.11 -1.12 -9.20
C PRO A 201 2.08 -1.35 -8.08
N GLU A 202 2.02 -0.43 -7.12
CA GLU A 202 1.14 -0.54 -5.96
C GLU A 202 -0.17 0.20 -6.17
N SER A 203 -1.31 -0.43 -5.86
CA SER A 203 -2.62 0.20 -5.89
C SER A 203 -3.17 0.44 -4.47
N CYS A 204 -2.45 1.21 -3.66
CA CYS A 204 -2.71 1.36 -2.23
C CYS A 204 -3.77 2.43 -1.84
N GLY A 205 -4.79 2.64 -2.68
CA GLY A 205 -5.88 3.58 -2.40
C GLY A 205 -5.42 5.04 -2.36
N THR A 206 -5.92 5.82 -1.40
CA THR A 206 -5.63 7.26 -1.25
C THR A 206 -4.29 7.56 -0.59
N SER A 207 -3.65 6.59 0.05
CA SER A 207 -2.39 6.75 0.78
C SER A 207 -1.12 6.61 -0.08
N CYS A 208 -1.25 6.21 -1.36
CA CYS A 208 -0.13 6.05 -2.31
C CYS A 208 0.37 7.37 -2.93
N GLU A 209 -0.38 8.46 -2.78
CA GLU A 209 0.04 9.79 -3.22
C GLU A 209 0.82 10.47 -2.10
N LEU A 210 2.09 10.09 -1.92
CA LEU A 210 3.07 10.88 -1.16
C LEU A 210 4.15 11.40 -2.11
#